data_AF-A0A3D5GJR1-F1
#
_entry.id   AF-A0A3D5GJR1-F1
#
_cell.length_a   1.000
_cell.length_b   1.000
_cell.length_c   1.000
_cell.angle_alpha   90.00
_cell.angle_beta   90.00
_cell.angle_gamma   90.00
#
_symmetry.space_group_name_H-M   'P 1'
#
loop_
_entity.id
_entity.type
_entity.pdbx_description
1 polymer ?
#
loop_
_entity_poly.entity_id
_entity_poly.type
_entity_poly.pdbx_seq_one_letter_code
_entity_poly.pdbx_strand_id
1 'polypeptide(L)' 'GHLAGAYLPADIFARHQRLVGNRVLMVSGSDVHGTPITVRADAEGVAPADIVDRYHAEFVADWQRLGISWDLYTS' A
#
# COMPACT_ATOMS: atom_id res chain seq x y z
N GLY A 1 -4.03 -13.31 -1.32
CA GLY A 1 -3.42 -13.32 0.01
C GLY A 1 -3.53 -11.96 0.67
N HIS A 2 -2.65 -11.02 0.31
CA HIS A 2 -2.53 -9.72 0.98
C HIS A 2 -3.83 -8.89 0.99
N LEU A 3 -4.51 -8.76 -0.16
CA LEU A 3 -5.80 -8.05 -0.26
C LEU A 3 -6.85 -8.60 0.73
N ALA A 4 -7.12 -9.90 0.64
CA ALA A 4 -8.13 -10.55 1.48
C ALA A 4 -7.73 -10.59 2.97
N GLY A 5 -6.43 -10.67 3.26
CA GLY A 5 -5.92 -10.85 4.63
C GLY A 5 -5.77 -9.55 5.42
N ALA A 6 -5.31 -8.47 4.78
CA ALA A 6 -4.94 -7.25 5.49
C ALA A 6 -5.76 -6.02 5.05
N TYR A 7 -5.96 -5.84 3.74
CA TYR A 7 -6.44 -4.55 3.22
C TYR A 7 -7.96 -4.46 3.10
N LEU A 8 -8.61 -5.50 2.56
CA LEU A 8 -10.05 -5.51 2.39
C LEU A 8 -10.81 -5.49 3.73
N PRO A 9 -10.44 -6.30 4.76
CA PRO A 9 -11.09 -6.21 6.06
C PRO A 9 -10.89 -4.83 6.73
N ALA A 10 -9.70 -4.23 6.59
CA ALA A 10 -9.42 -2.90 7.11
C ALA A 10 -10.31 -1.83 6.47
N ASP A 11 -10.49 -1.88 5.14
CA ASP A 11 -11.36 -0.94 4.41
C ASP A 11 -12.83 -1.09 4.81
N ILE A 12 -13.33 -2.33 4.89
CA ILE A 12 -14.70 -2.61 5.35
C ILE A 12 -14.91 -2.05 6.75
N PHE A 13 -13.98 -2.30 7.67
CA PHE A 13 -14.08 -1.81 9.04
C PHE A 13 -14.01 -0.29 9.11
N ALA A 14 -13.07 0.35 8.41
CA ALA A 14 -12.94 1.80 8.38
C ALA A 14 -14.22 2.47 7.86
N ARG A 15 -14.81 1.95 6.78
CA ARG A 15 -16.08 2.44 6.23
C ARG A 15 -17.22 2.27 7.22
N HIS A 16 -17.35 1.11 7.86
CA HIS A 16 -18.36 0.89 8.89
C HIS A 16 -18.21 1.89 10.05
N GLN A 17 -17.00 2.10 10.55
CA GLN A 17 -16.72 3.05 11.63
C GLN A 17 -17.08 4.49 11.25
N ARG A 18 -16.76 4.91 10.01
CA ARG A 18 -17.18 6.21 9.47
C ARG A 18 -18.71 6.31 9.39
N LEU A 19 -19.40 5.25 8.94
CA LEU A 19 -20.87 5.21 8.81
C LEU A 19 -21.59 5.33 10.15
N VAL A 20 -21.04 4.76 11.24
CA VAL A 20 -21.63 4.89 12.59
C VAL A 20 -21.25 6.19 13.29
N GLY A 21 -20.62 7.14 12.58
CA GLY A 21 -20.33 8.49 13.07
C GLY A 21 -18.96 8.66 13.74
N ASN A 22 -18.10 7.63 13.73
CA ASN A 22 -16.76 7.75 14.30
C ASN A 22 -15.82 8.49 13.35
N ARG A 23 -14.88 9.23 13.93
CA ARG A 23 -13.78 9.84 13.19
C ARG A 23 -12.68 8.79 12.97
N VAL A 24 -12.42 8.46 11.72
CA VAL A 24 -11.49 7.39 11.34
C VAL A 24 -10.38 7.97 10.47
N LEU A 25 -9.14 7.57 10.76
CA LEU A 25 -8.00 7.69 9.87
C LEU A 25 -7.50 6.28 9.53
N MET A 26 -7.60 5.90 8.26
CA MET A 26 -7.09 4.66 7.70
C MET A 26 -5.82 4.97 6.91
N VAL A 27 -4.67 4.61 7.49
CA VAL A 27 -3.35 4.93 6.93
C VAL A 27 -2.50 3.68 6.75
N SER A 28 -1.64 3.68 5.74
CA SER A 28 -0.66 2.61 5.51
C SER A 28 0.49 3.11 4.64
N GLY A 29 1.34 2.21 4.17
CA GLY A 29 2.41 2.53 3.25
C GLY A 29 3.12 1.31 2.68
N SER A 30 4.02 1.56 1.74
CA SER A 30 4.95 0.57 1.21
C SER A 30 6.09 0.37 2.20
N ASP A 31 6.49 -0.87 2.43
CA ASP A 31 7.74 -1.16 3.15
C ASP A 31 8.87 -1.21 2.12
N VAL A 32 9.77 -0.24 2.20
CA VAL A 32 10.74 0.08 1.15
C VAL A 32 12.18 -0.22 1.52
N HIS A 33 12.41 -0.90 2.65
CA HIS A 33 13.76 -1.25 3.09
C HIS A 33 13.99 -2.76 3.06
N GLY A 34 15.24 -3.16 2.85
CA GLY A 34 15.69 -4.54 3.01
C GLY A 34 16.40 -5.14 1.79
N THR A 35 17.14 -6.21 2.05
CA THR A 35 17.93 -6.96 1.05
C THR A 35 17.14 -7.41 -0.19
N PRO A 36 15.84 -7.78 -0.11
CA PRO A 36 15.10 -8.16 -1.32
C PRO A 36 15.03 -7.05 -2.38
N ILE A 37 14.95 -5.78 -1.96
CA ILE A 37 14.87 -4.64 -2.89
C ILE A 37 16.21 -4.45 -3.59
N THR A 38 17.32 -4.54 -2.84
CA THR A 38 18.66 -4.42 -3.43
C THR A 38 18.97 -5.57 -4.37
N VAL A 39 18.63 -6.81 -4.00
CA VAL A 39 18.79 -8.00 -4.86
C VAL A 39 18.03 -7.84 -6.17
N ARG A 40 16.82 -7.27 -6.11
CA ARG A 40 16.02 -7.00 -7.31
C ARG A 40 16.61 -5.88 -8.15
N ALA A 41 17.05 -4.79 -7.52
CA ALA A 41 17.69 -3.67 -8.19
C ALA A 41 18.96 -4.12 -8.95
N ASP A 42 19.79 -4.94 -8.31
CA ASP A 42 20.99 -5.53 -8.91
C ASP A 42 20.64 -6.44 -10.10
N ALA A 43 19.60 -7.28 -9.98
CA ALA A 43 19.14 -8.14 -11.06
C ALA A 43 18.59 -7.37 -12.28
N GLU A 44 18.04 -6.18 -12.05
CA GLU A 44 17.48 -5.31 -13.09
C GLU A 44 18.46 -4.23 -13.57
N GLY A 45 19.62 -4.08 -12.92
CA GLY A 45 20.65 -3.09 -13.25
C GLY A 45 20.22 -1.64 -12.99
N VAL A 46 19.37 -1.40 -11.99
CA VAL A 46 18.80 -0.09 -11.63
C VAL A 46 19.12 0.28 -10.18
N ALA A 47 18.84 1.52 -9.76
CA ALA A 47 18.99 1.88 -8.35
C ALA A 47 17.86 1.25 -7.50
N PRO A 48 18.10 0.91 -6.22
CA PRO A 48 17.04 0.44 -5.33
C PRO A 48 15.86 1.40 -5.21
N ALA A 49 16.12 2.72 -5.29
CA ALA A 49 15.07 3.75 -5.30
C ALA A 49 14.13 3.60 -6.51
N ASP A 50 14.66 3.24 -7.68
CA ASP A 50 13.83 3.06 -8.89
C ASP A 50 12.86 1.88 -8.73
N ILE A 51 13.29 0.83 -8.02
CA ILE A 51 12.43 -0.32 -7.67
C ILE A 51 11.30 0.12 -6.73
N VAL A 52 11.65 0.88 -5.69
CA VAL A 52 10.70 1.39 -4.69
C VAL A 52 9.66 2.29 -5.36
N ASP A 53 10.09 3.30 -6.12
CA ASP A 53 9.21 4.27 -6.75
C ASP A 53 8.23 3.59 -7.72
N ARG A 54 8.73 2.64 -8.52
CA ARG A 54 7.92 1.87 -9.46
C ARG A 54 6.84 1.07 -8.75
N TYR A 55 7.20 0.29 -7.72
CA TYR A 55 6.23 -0.55 -7.01
C TYR A 55 5.27 0.26 -6.16
N HIS A 56 5.74 1.33 -5.52
CA HIS A 56 4.87 2.22 -4.76
C HIS A 56 3.78 2.82 -5.65
N ALA A 57 4.14 3.32 -6.84
CA ALA A 57 3.19 3.84 -7.81
C ALA A 57 2.18 2.78 -8.28
N GLU A 58 2.65 1.55 -8.53
CA GLU A 58 1.80 0.41 -8.90
C GLU A 58 0.78 0.09 -7.79
N PHE A 59 1.23 0.01 -6.53
CA PHE A 59 0.34 -0.25 -5.39
C PHE A 59 -0.71 0.85 -5.21
N VAL A 60 -0.32 2.14 -5.30
CA VAL A 60 -1.26 3.26 -5.20
C VAL A 60 -2.33 3.17 -6.29
N ALA A 61 -1.94 2.88 -7.53
CA ALA A 61 -2.88 2.73 -8.64
C ALA A 61 -3.83 1.53 -8.43
N ASP A 62 -3.33 0.42 -7.92
CA ASP A 62 -4.14 -0.76 -7.65
C ASP A 62 -5.12 -0.55 -6.49
N TRP A 63 -4.72 0.16 -5.43
CA TRP A 63 -5.64 0.54 -4.35
C TRP A 63 -6.79 1.39 -4.85
N GLN A 64 -6.53 2.32 -5.78
CA GLN A 64 -7.57 3.13 -6.42
C GLN A 64 -8.53 2.26 -7.26
N ARG A 65 -7.99 1.34 -8.07
CA ARG A 65 -8.81 0.43 -8.90
C ARG A 65 -9.67 -0.53 -8.08
N LEU A 66 -9.15 -0.99 -6.95
CA LEU A 66 -9.85 -1.87 -6.01
C LEU A 66 -10.85 -1.11 -5.13
N GLY A 67 -10.85 0.22 -5.17
CA GLY A 67 -11.75 1.05 -4.37
C GLY A 67 -11.39 1.09 -2.88
N ILE A 68 -10.14 0.80 -2.51
CA ILE A 68 -9.70 0.88 -1.11
C ILE A 68 -9.53 2.36 -0.72
N SER A 69 -10.16 2.75 0.40
CA SER A 69 -10.30 4.15 0.84
C SER A 69 -9.29 4.54 1.92
N TRP A 70 -8.01 4.64 1.53
CA TRP A 70 -6.96 5.19 2.38
C TRP A 70 -7.13 6.71 2.57
N ASP A 71 -6.95 7.19 3.80
CA ASP A 71 -6.77 8.63 4.07
C ASP A 71 -5.34 9.07 3.74
N LEU A 72 -4.37 8.17 3.90
CA LEU A 72 -2.98 8.37 3.51
C LEU A 72 -2.29 7.02 3.23
N TYR A 73 -1.60 6.92 2.09
CA TYR A 73 -0.74 5.79 1.75
C TYR A 73 0.65 6.31 1.35
N THR A 74 1.67 5.99 2.11
CA THR A 74 3.04 6.53 1.97
C THR A 74 4.04 5.50 1.45
N SER A 75 5.20 5.95 0.99
CA SER A 75 6.36 5.11 0.65
C SER A 75 7.38 5.13 1.78
#